data_AF-A0A0D8LDH2-F1
#
_entry.id   AF-A0A0D8LDH2-F1
#
_cell.length_a   1.000
_cell.length_b   1.000
_cell.length_c   1.000
_cell.angle_alpha   90.00
_cell.angle_beta   90.00
_cell.angle_gamma   90.00
#
_symmetry.space_group_name_H-M   'P 1'
#
loop_
_entity.id
_entity.type
_entity.pdbx_description
1 polymer ?
#
loop_
_entity_poly.entity_id
_entity_poly.type
_entity_poly.pdbx_seq_one_letter_code
_entity_poly.pdbx_strand_id
1 'polypeptide(L)'
;MDSVSSTTETVVDGDTTTVTTERVVYRDKVINTRQDALERIREVRAWFQQTEPGNPIILLLRYAEEAAGKNFLQLSKLFPADMLAVLDINKDMS
;
A
#
# COMPACT_ATOMS: atom_id res chain seq x y z
N MET A 1 16.32 8.63 -8.90
CA MET A 1 17.45 8.12 -8.09
C MET A 1 17.05 8.30 -6.64
N ASP A 2 16.35 7.33 -6.08
CA ASP A 2 15.99 7.34 -4.66
C ASP A 2 17.23 6.94 -3.86
N SER A 3 17.65 7.82 -2.97
CA SER A 3 18.85 7.62 -2.16
C SER A 3 18.51 6.66 -1.02
N VAL A 4 18.83 5.38 -1.20
CA VAL A 4 18.85 4.36 -0.15
C VAL A 4 20.00 4.70 0.79
N SER A 5 19.69 4.95 2.06
CA SER A 5 20.71 5.11 3.10
C SER A 5 20.61 3.91 4.04
N SER A 6 21.56 2.98 3.88
CA SER A 6 21.74 1.84 4.77
C SER A 6 22.67 2.27 5.90
N THR A 7 22.22 2.21 7.15
CA THR A 7 23.11 2.32 8.31
C THR A 7 23.35 0.91 8.83
N THR A 8 24.59 0.44 8.71
CA THR A 8 25.05 -0.82 9.28
C THR A 8 25.28 -0.63 10.77
N GLU A 9 24.42 -1.22 11.60
CA GLU A 9 24.65 -1.34 13.05
C GLU A 9 25.08 -2.78 13.34
N THR A 10 26.36 -2.96 13.68
CA THR A 10 26.92 -4.25 14.10
C THR A 10 26.64 -4.47 15.58
N VAL A 11 25.63 -5.28 15.91
CA VAL A 11 25.45 -5.84 17.25
C VAL A 11 26.25 -7.13 17.33
N VAL A 12 27.29 -7.14 18.15
CA VAL A 12 28.08 -8.33 18.48
C VAL A 12 27.43 -8.96 19.71
N ASP A 13 26.74 -10.08 19.55
CA ASP A 13 26.49 -11.01 20.65
C ASP A 13 26.76 -12.44 20.17
N GLY A 14 27.46 -13.20 21.01
CA GLY A 14 28.09 -14.46 20.68
C GLY A 14 27.08 -15.60 20.52
N ASP A 15 27.23 -16.34 19.43
CA ASP A 15 26.44 -17.52 19.06
C ASP A 15 24.99 -17.23 18.69
N THR A 16 24.70 -17.09 17.39
CA THR A 16 23.44 -17.46 16.68
C THR A 16 23.46 -16.84 15.27
N THR A 17 23.04 -17.63 14.29
CA THR A 17 22.80 -17.29 12.88
C THR A 17 22.44 -15.81 12.63
N THR A 18 23.28 -15.11 11.87
CA THR A 18 23.03 -13.75 11.38
C THR A 18 21.84 -13.76 10.42
N VAL A 19 20.62 -13.58 10.95
CA VAL A 19 19.46 -13.20 10.13
C VAL A 19 19.55 -11.70 9.91
N THR A 20 20.14 -11.30 8.78
CA THR A 20 20.14 -9.92 8.29
C THR A 20 18.71 -9.52 7.99
N THR A 21 18.00 -9.03 9.00
CA THR A 21 16.68 -8.41 8.79
C THR A 21 16.96 -6.98 8.34
N GLU A 22 16.98 -6.78 7.03
CA GLU A 22 16.98 -5.46 6.41
C GLU A 22 15.68 -4.74 6.81
N ARG A 23 15.68 -4.07 7.96
CA ARG A 23 14.60 -3.15 8.31
C ARG A 23 14.73 -1.97 7.37
N VAL A 24 13.95 -2.00 6.30
CA VAL A 24 13.64 -0.83 5.50
C VAL A 24 13.17 0.25 6.46
N VAL A 25 14.01 1.25 6.71
CA VAL A 25 13.65 2.44 7.47
C VAL A 25 12.61 3.14 6.61
N TYR A 26 11.34 2.89 6.88
CA TYR A 26 10.27 3.74 6.37
C TYR A 26 10.51 5.10 7.01
N ARG A 27 11.22 5.99 6.30
CA ARG A 27 11.13 7.42 6.58
C ARG A 27 9.64 7.75 6.71
N ASP A 28 9.29 8.65 7.60
CA ASP A 28 7.96 9.24 7.67
C ASP A 28 7.64 9.89 6.31
N LYS A 29 7.21 9.07 5.35
CA LYS A 29 6.72 9.49 4.04
C LYS A 29 5.33 10.02 4.28
N VAL A 30 5.28 11.30 4.64
CA VAL A 30 4.04 12.08 4.69
C VAL A 30 3.45 12.11 3.28
N ILE A 31 2.18 11.77 3.16
CA ILE A 31 1.42 11.86 1.90
C ILE A 31 0.98 13.32 1.74
N ASN A 32 1.62 14.05 0.83
CA ASN A 32 1.30 15.47 0.57
C ASN A 32 0.55 15.65 -0.75
N THR A 33 0.73 14.73 -1.70
CA THR A 33 0.12 14.80 -3.02
C THR A 33 -0.67 13.53 -3.36
N ARG A 34 -1.55 13.64 -4.36
CA ARG A 34 -2.24 12.47 -4.94
C ARG A 34 -1.25 11.44 -5.50
N GLN A 35 -0.11 11.90 -6.02
CA GLN A 35 0.93 11.02 -6.54
C GLN A 35 1.58 10.23 -5.40
N ASP A 36 1.88 10.89 -4.27
CA ASP A 36 2.44 10.23 -3.08
C ASP A 36 1.50 9.12 -2.58
N ALA A 37 0.20 9.40 -2.56
CA ALA A 37 -0.83 8.42 -2.17
C ALA A 37 -0.85 7.21 -3.11
N LEU A 38 -0.80 7.45 -4.43
CA LEU A 38 -0.76 6.39 -5.44
C LEU A 38 0.50 5.53 -5.34
N GLU A 39 1.65 6.14 -5.09
CA GLU A 39 2.90 5.43 -4.85
C GLU A 39 2.80 4.56 -3.61
N ARG A 40 2.16 5.05 -2.54
CA ARG A 40 1.93 4.26 -1.32
C ARG A 40 1.03 3.06 -1.54
N ILE A 41 -0.04 3.21 -2.32
CA ILE A 41 -0.92 2.09 -2.69
C ILE A 41 -0.14 1.02 -3.46
N ARG A 42 0.72 1.43 -4.40
CA ARG A 42 1.57 0.51 -5.16
C ARG A 42 2.59 -0.21 -4.29
N GLU A 43 3.24 0.49 -3.35
CA GLU A 43 4.15 -0.10 -2.37
C GLU A 43 3.43 -1.20 -1.55
N VAL A 44 2.23 -0.90 -1.03
CA VAL A 44 1.44 -1.86 -0.25
C VAL A 44 1.02 -3.06 -1.10
N ARG A 45 0.56 -2.84 -2.33
CA ARG A 45 0.19 -3.95 -3.24
C ARG A 45 1.38 -4.85 -3.54
N ALA A 46 2.54 -4.25 -3.84
CA ALA A 46 3.76 -4.98 -4.15
C ALA A 46 4.21 -5.83 -2.96
N TRP A 47 4.02 -5.35 -1.73
CA TRP A 47 4.26 -6.14 -0.53
C TRP A 47 3.35 -7.37 -0.49
N PHE A 48 2.02 -7.19 -0.59
CA PHE A 48 1.07 -8.33 -0.58
C PHE A 48 1.34 -9.33 -1.71
N GLN A 49 1.70 -8.87 -2.90
CA GLN A 49 2.05 -9.78 -4.01
C GLN A 49 3.26 -10.67 -3.71
N GLN A 50 4.19 -10.20 -2.88
CA GLN A 50 5.40 -10.94 -2.51
C GLN A 50 5.16 -11.80 -1.27
N THR A 51 4.45 -11.29 -0.27
CA THR A 51 4.29 -11.94 1.03
C THR A 51 3.07 -12.86 1.11
N GLU A 52 1.98 -12.49 0.44
CA GLU A 52 0.70 -13.20 0.48
C GLU A 52 0.00 -13.22 -0.90
N PRO A 53 0.54 -13.94 -1.90
CA PRO A 53 0.04 -13.89 -3.28
C PRO A 53 -1.45 -14.26 -3.45
N GLY A 54 -2.00 -15.03 -2.50
CA GLY A 54 -3.42 -15.43 -2.48
C GLY A 54 -4.35 -14.44 -1.78
N ASN A 55 -3.84 -13.35 -1.22
CA ASN A 55 -4.66 -12.39 -0.48
C ASN A 55 -5.56 -11.58 -1.45
N PRO A 56 -6.90 -11.60 -1.27
CA PRO A 56 -7.83 -10.90 -2.16
C PRO A 56 -7.65 -9.37 -2.19
N ILE A 57 -7.00 -8.78 -1.18
CA ILE A 57 -6.75 -7.34 -1.12
C ILE A 57 -5.90 -6.84 -2.29
N ILE A 58 -5.08 -7.71 -2.90
CA ILE A 58 -4.26 -7.37 -4.07
C ILE A 58 -5.15 -6.85 -5.21
N LEU A 59 -6.32 -7.46 -5.40
CA LEU A 59 -7.29 -7.07 -6.44
C LEU A 59 -7.90 -5.70 -6.11
N LEU A 60 -8.21 -5.45 -4.84
CA LEU A 60 -8.78 -4.19 -4.38
C LEU A 60 -7.77 -3.04 -4.50
N LEU A 61 -6.51 -3.27 -4.16
CA LEU A 61 -5.45 -2.26 -4.29
C LEU A 61 -5.19 -1.93 -5.77
N ARG A 62 -5.16 -2.95 -6.64
CA ARG A 62 -5.07 -2.72 -8.09
C ARG A 62 -6.27 -1.91 -8.60
N TYR A 63 -7.47 -2.25 -8.17
CA TYR A 63 -8.67 -1.49 -8.52
C TYR A 63 -8.59 -0.04 -8.03
N ALA A 64 -8.11 0.19 -6.80
CA ALA A 64 -7.91 1.53 -6.24
C ALA A 64 -6.90 2.35 -7.05
N GLU A 65 -5.81 1.76 -7.54
CA GLU A 65 -4.85 2.43 -8.43
C GLU A 65 -5.51 2.87 -9.75
N GLU A 66 -6.28 1.98 -10.38
CA GLU A 66 -6.98 2.27 -11.65
C GLU A 66 -8.08 3.32 -11.44
N ALA A 67 -8.80 3.24 -10.33
CA ALA A 67 -9.88 4.15 -9.95
C ALA A 67 -9.35 5.54 -9.62
N ALA A 68 -8.26 5.63 -8.86
CA ALA A 68 -7.68 6.90 -8.45
C ALA A 68 -7.36 7.80 -9.65
N GLY A 69 -7.03 7.23 -10.81
CA GLY A 69 -6.75 7.92 -12.09
C GLY A 69 -7.97 8.51 -12.83
N LYS A 70 -9.19 8.15 -12.43
CA LYS A 70 -10.42 8.41 -13.18
C LYS A 70 -11.24 9.54 -12.56
N ASN A 71 -12.05 10.21 -13.39
CA ASN A 71 -13.04 11.17 -12.90
C ASN A 71 -14.31 10.47 -12.39
N PHE A 72 -15.16 11.19 -11.65
CA PHE A 72 -16.37 10.63 -11.02
C PHE A 72 -17.29 9.90 -12.01
N LEU A 73 -17.49 10.43 -13.23
CA LEU A 73 -18.35 9.81 -14.25
C LEU A 73 -17.75 8.51 -14.82
N GLN A 74 -16.42 8.42 -14.87
CA GLN A 74 -15.74 7.18 -15.23
C GLN A 74 -15.82 6.16 -14.08
N LEU A 75 -15.76 6.62 -12.83
CA LEU A 75 -15.91 5.78 -11.64
C LEU A 75 -17.33 5.25 -11.47
N SER A 76 -18.36 6.05 -11.74
CA SER A 76 -19.76 5.62 -11.65
C SER A 76 -20.13 4.49 -12.62
N LYS A 77 -19.30 4.24 -13.64
CA LYS A 77 -19.41 3.09 -14.56
C LYS A 77 -18.66 1.85 -14.07
N LEU A 78 -17.71 2.05 -13.15
CA LEU A 78 -16.81 1.03 -12.61
C LEU A 78 -17.26 0.47 -11.27
N PHE A 79 -18.02 1.26 -10.50
CA PHE A 79 -18.69 0.81 -9.30
C PHE A 79 -20.10 0.35 -9.66
N PRO A 80 -20.44 -0.95 -9.52
CA PRO A 80 -21.82 -1.39 -9.55
C PRO A 80 -22.64 -0.61 -8.51
N ALA A 81 -23.91 -0.33 -8.79
CA ALA A 81 -24.78 0.42 -7.88
C ALA A 81 -24.81 -0.19 -6.47
N ASP A 82 -24.80 -1.53 -6.40
CA ASP A 82 -24.79 -2.30 -5.14
C ASP A 82 -23.52 -2.05 -4.31
N MET A 83 -22.39 -1.75 -4.96
CA MET A 83 -21.12 -1.45 -4.30
C MET A 83 -21.11 -0.04 -3.71
N LEU A 84 -21.77 0.93 -4.36
CA LEU A 84 -21.95 2.28 -3.81
C LEU A 84 -22.83 2.24 -2.56
N ALA A 85 -23.89 1.41 -2.56
CA ALA A 85 -24.74 1.23 -1.39
C ALA A 85 -23.94 0.71 -0.18
N VAL A 86 -23.04 -0.25 -0.37
CA VAL A 86 -22.16 -0.78 0.71
C VAL A 86 -21.18 0.29 1.22
N LEU A 87 -20.70 1.20 0.36
CA LEU A 87 -19.81 2.29 0.77
C LEU A 87 -20.57 3.41 1.50
N ASP A 88 -21.81 3.71 1.11
CA ASP A 88 -22.67 4.69 1.78
C ASP A 88 -23.15 4.22 3.16
N ILE A 89 -23.33 2.90 3.38
CA ILE A 89 -23.74 2.32 4.68
C ILE A 89 -22.80 2.70 5.85
N ASN A 90 -21.53 2.98 5.59
CA ASN A 90 -20.57 3.34 6.64
C ASN A 90 -20.59 4.84 7.02
N LYS A 91 -21.35 5.68 6.31
CA LYS A 91 -21.46 7.11 6.59
C LYS A 91 -22.45 7.42 7.71
N ASP A 92 -23.43 6.53 7.96
CA ASP A 92 -24.48 6.72 8.96
C ASP A 92 -24.21 5.99 10.29
N MET A 93 -23.05 5.30 10.42
CA MET A 93 -22.62 4.62 11.65
C MET A 93 -21.46 5.32 12.40
N SER A 94 -21.15 6.59 12.08
CA SER A 94 -20.16 7.42 12.80
C SER A 94 -20.76 8.71 13.34
#